data_AF-A0AA39DHS1-F1
#
_entry.id   AF-A0AA39DHS1-F1
#
_cell.length_a   1.000
_cell.length_b   1.000
_cell.length_c   1.000
_cell.angle_alpha   90.00
_cell.angle_beta   90.00
_cell.angle_gamma   90.00
#
_symmetry.space_group_name_H-M   'P 1'
#
loop_
_entity.id
_entity.type
_entity.pdbx_description
1 polymer ?
#
loop_
_entity_poly.entity_id
_entity_poly.type
_entity_poly.pdbx_seq_one_letter_code
_entity_poly.pdbx_strand_id
1 'polypeptide(L)'
;MVESSRIFKFLAGLNVEFDEVRGKIIGRQPLPSLGEVFSEVCREESRRNVMLGKKLSRLVENSALLGTATSTSRNPNNQHRPNDRPRVWCDHCNKPCHTH
;
A
#
# COMPACT_ATOMS: atom_id res chain seq x y z
N MET A 1 -22.92 -21.69 -22.15
CA MET A 1 -22.23 -22.76 -21.38
C MET A 1 -20.72 -22.85 -21.64
N VAL A 2 -20.23 -22.56 -22.86
CA VAL A 2 -18.78 -22.66 -23.17
C VAL A 2 -17.93 -21.68 -22.33
N GLU A 3 -18.42 -20.47 -22.09
CA GLU A 3 -17.68 -19.44 -21.35
C GLU A 3 -17.46 -19.81 -19.87
N SER A 4 -18.49 -20.28 -19.18
CA SER A 4 -18.36 -20.78 -17.80
C SER A 4 -17.32 -21.90 -17.71
N SER A 5 -17.31 -22.84 -18.67
CA SER A 5 -16.29 -23.90 -18.73
C SER A 5 -14.87 -23.33 -18.89
N ARG A 6 -14.68 -22.29 -19.70
CA ARG A 6 -13.37 -21.62 -19.85
C ARG A 6 -12.95 -20.93 -18.55
N ILE A 7 -13.88 -20.28 -17.85
CA ILE A 7 -13.63 -19.67 -16.54
C ILE A 7 -13.16 -20.73 -15.54
N PHE A 8 -13.90 -21.83 -15.38
CA PHE A 8 -13.53 -22.88 -14.44
C PHE A 8 -12.19 -23.54 -14.80
N LYS A 9 -11.91 -23.77 -16.09
CA LYS A 9 -10.60 -24.29 -16.54
C LYS A 9 -9.46 -23.33 -16.22
N PHE A 10 -9.66 -22.03 -16.44
CA PHE A 10 -8.69 -20.99 -16.08
C PHE A 10 -8.45 -20.98 -14.56
N LEU A 11 -9.52 -20.91 -13.77
CA LEU A 11 -9.47 -20.89 -12.31
C LEU A 11 -8.79 -22.13 -11.72
N ALA A 12 -9.00 -23.31 -12.32
CA ALA A 12 -8.36 -24.56 -11.90
C ALA A 12 -6.85 -24.59 -12.17
N GLY A 13 -6.36 -23.78 -13.12
CA GLY A 13 -4.94 -23.64 -13.42
C GLY A 13 -4.22 -22.56 -12.60
N LEU A 14 -4.94 -21.81 -11.76
CA LEU A 14 -4.32 -20.78 -10.91
C LEU A 14 -3.55 -21.41 -9.74
N ASN A 15 -2.51 -20.73 -9.29
CA ASN A 15 -1.76 -21.10 -8.10
C ASN A 15 -2.66 -21.10 -6.85
N VAL A 16 -2.37 -21.97 -5.88
CA VAL A 16 -3.08 -22.09 -4.59
C VAL A 16 -3.15 -20.76 -3.82
N GLU A 17 -2.15 -19.88 -4.00
CA GLU A 17 -2.19 -18.55 -3.40
C GLU A 17 -3.44 -17.74 -3.81
N PHE A 18 -4.03 -18.02 -4.98
CA PHE A 18 -5.24 -17.35 -5.48
C PHE A 18 -6.54 -18.06 -5.08
N ASP A 19 -6.53 -19.02 -4.15
CA ASP A 19 -7.73 -19.73 -3.69
C ASP A 19 -8.81 -18.78 -3.15
N GLU A 20 -8.44 -17.71 -2.46
CA GLU A 20 -9.38 -16.69 -1.98
C GLU A 20 -10.09 -15.99 -3.15
N VAL A 21 -9.34 -15.59 -4.18
CA VAL A 21 -9.89 -14.98 -5.40
C VAL A 21 -10.80 -15.97 -6.12
N ARG A 22 -10.41 -17.24 -6.17
CA ARG A 22 -11.19 -18.31 -6.78
C ARG A 22 -12.54 -18.47 -6.09
N GLY A 23 -12.56 -18.56 -4.76
CA GLY A 23 -13.79 -18.63 -3.97
C GLY A 23 -14.69 -17.42 -4.20
N LYS A 24 -14.12 -16.21 -4.21
CA LYS A 24 -14.84 -14.97 -4.48
C LYS A 24 -15.48 -14.96 -5.88
N ILE A 25 -14.76 -15.40 -6.92
CA ILE A 25 -15.27 -15.43 -8.29
C ILE A 25 -16.41 -16.44 -8.44
N ILE A 26 -16.25 -17.64 -7.87
CA ILE A 26 -17.27 -18.70 -7.94
C ILE A 26 -18.53 -18.32 -7.16
N GLY A 27 -18.38 -17.58 -6.05
CA GLY A 27 -19.50 -17.10 -5.25
C GLY A 27 -20.29 -15.92 -5.83
N ARG A 28 -19.87 -15.34 -6.97
CA ARG A 28 -20.58 -14.22 -7.60
C ARG A 28 -21.75 -14.70 -8.46
N GLN A 29 -22.90 -14.04 -8.31
CA GLN A 29 -24.10 -14.26 -9.12
C GLN A 29 -24.58 -12.92 -9.73
N PRO A 30 -24.69 -12.80 -11.08
CA PRO A 30 -24.27 -13.78 -12.07
C PRO A 30 -22.75 -13.96 -12.09
N LEU A 31 -22.28 -15.09 -12.63
CA LEU A 31 -20.85 -15.35 -12.80
C LEU A 31 -20.26 -14.25 -13.68
N PRO A 32 -19.13 -13.62 -13.29
CA PRO A 32 -18.49 -12.59 -14.10
C PRO A 32 -18.04 -13.14 -15.46
N SER A 33 -17.85 -12.24 -16.41
CA SER A 33 -17.26 -12.58 -17.72
C SER A 33 -15.81 -13.04 -17.58
N LEU A 34 -15.31 -13.75 -18.59
CA LEU A 34 -13.92 -14.22 -18.59
C LEU A 34 -12.91 -13.05 -18.48
N GLY A 35 -13.18 -11.93 -19.14
CA GLY A 35 -12.33 -10.74 -19.07
C GLY A 35 -12.31 -10.07 -17.68
N GLU A 36 -13.44 -10.06 -16.99
CA GLU A 36 -13.51 -9.60 -15.59
C GLU A 36 -12.74 -10.54 -14.65
N VAL A 37 -12.84 -11.85 -14.88
CA VAL A 37 -12.07 -12.86 -14.13
C VAL A 37 -10.56 -12.64 -14.30
N PHE A 38 -10.09 -12.44 -15.54
CA PHE A 38 -8.67 -12.11 -15.79
C PHE A 38 -8.27 -10.82 -15.07
N SER A 39 -9.09 -9.78 -15.19
CA SER A 39 -8.81 -8.47 -14.58
C SER A 39 -8.72 -8.55 -13.05
N GLU A 40 -9.59 -9.32 -12.40
CA GLU A 40 -9.56 -9.55 -10.96
C GLU A 40 -8.27 -10.27 -10.52
N VAL A 41 -7.86 -11.31 -11.25
CA VAL A 41 -6.64 -12.07 -10.95
C VAL A 41 -5.38 -11.22 -11.16
N CYS A 42 -5.28 -10.50 -12.29
CA CYS A 42 -4.15 -9.60 -12.55
C CYS A 42 -4.04 -8.46 -11.53
N ARG A 43 -5.18 -7.91 -11.10
CA ARG A 43 -5.21 -6.90 -10.03
C ARG A 43 -4.71 -7.48 -8.71
N GLU A 44 -5.15 -8.68 -8.37
CA GLU A 44 -4.70 -9.34 -7.14
C GLU A 44 -3.20 -9.69 -7.18
N GLU A 45 -2.71 -10.18 -8.31
CA GLU A 45 -1.29 -10.45 -8.53
C GLU A 45 -0.46 -9.18 -8.31
N SER A 46 -0.89 -8.06 -8.91
CA SER A 46 -0.23 -6.75 -8.75
C SER A 46 -0.24 -6.29 -7.28
N ARG A 47 -1.37 -6.44 -6.60
CA ARG A 47 -1.51 -6.10 -5.17
C ARG A 47 -0.54 -6.91 -4.31
N ARG A 48 -0.48 -8.23 -4.54
CA ARG A 48 0.44 -9.11 -3.82
C ARG A 48 1.88 -8.80 -4.13
N ASN A 49 2.22 -8.47 -5.37
CA ASN A 49 3.57 -8.05 -5.72
C ASN A 49 3.99 -6.80 -4.92
N VAL A 50 3.10 -5.82 -4.74
CA VAL A 50 3.42 -4.62 -3.94
C VAL A 50 3.47 -4.92 -2.44
N MET A 51 2.54 -5.73 -1.93
CA MET A 51 2.41 -5.98 -0.48
C MET A 51 3.37 -7.05 0.04
N LEU A 52 3.66 -8.07 -0.77
CA LEU A 52 4.48 -9.24 -0.43
C LEU A 52 5.85 -9.22 -1.12
N GLY A 53 6.02 -8.48 -2.22
CA GLY A 53 7.29 -8.32 -2.96
C GLY A 53 8.39 -7.52 -2.24
N LYS A 54 8.27 -7.33 -0.92
CA LYS A 54 9.30 -6.70 -0.07
C LYS A 54 10.18 -7.70 0.69
N LYS A 55 10.21 -8.99 0.33
CA LYS A 55 11.24 -9.89 0.90
C LYS A 55 12.60 -9.80 0.20
N LEU A 56 12.68 -9.25 -1.02
CA LEU A 56 13.95 -9.07 -1.75
C LEU A 56 14.34 -7.61 -2.00
N SER A 57 13.47 -6.64 -1.70
CA SER A 57 13.81 -5.20 -1.73
C SER A 57 13.89 -4.65 -0.29
N ARG A 58 14.74 -5.28 0.52
CA ARG A 58 15.19 -4.71 1.80
C ARG A 58 16.72 -4.67 1.89
N LEU A 59 17.35 -4.47 0.73
CA LEU A 59 18.78 -4.18 0.55
C LEU A 59 18.96 -3.02 -0.46
N VAL A 60 18.18 -1.95 -0.30
CA VAL A 60 18.66 -0.63 -0.71
C VAL A 60 18.76 0.16 0.57
N GLU A 61 19.90 -0.03 1.21
CA GLU A 61 20.38 0.82 2.29
C GLU A 61 20.68 2.20 1.71
N ASN A 62 19.69 3.08 1.72
CA ASN A 62 19.88 4.53 1.59
C ASN A 62 19.02 5.23 2.66
N SER A 63 19.22 4.85 3.91
CA SER A 63 18.74 5.60 5.08
C SER A 63 19.89 5.77 6.06
N ALA A 64 20.92 6.50 5.62
CA ALA A 64 21.75 7.29 6.52
C ALA A 64 20.90 8.54 6.90
N LEU A 65 20.93 9.11 8.10
CA LEU A 65 22.07 9.44 8.95
C LEU A 65 21.72 9.16 10.43
N LEU A 66 22.55 8.37 11.10
CA LEU A 66 22.69 8.39 12.55
C LEU A 66 23.46 9.67 12.92
N GLY A 67 22.77 10.63 13.55
CA GLY A 67 23.41 11.72 14.29
C GLY A 67 23.52 11.31 15.76
N THR A 68 24.68 10.77 16.12
CA THR A 68 25.08 10.38 17.47
C THR A 68 24.82 11.47 18.52
N ALA A 69 24.24 11.07 19.64
CA ALA A 69 24.23 11.86 20.87
C ALA A 69 25.67 12.16 21.32
N THR A 70 26.04 13.43 21.31
CA THR A 70 27.18 13.93 22.09
C THR A 70 26.67 14.99 23.05
N SER A 71 26.62 14.61 24.31
CA SER A 71 26.47 15.46 25.48
C SER A 71 27.59 16.51 25.51
N THR A 72 27.24 17.78 25.35
CA THR A 72 28.06 18.90 25.84
C THR A 72 27.16 19.96 26.48
N SER A 73 27.17 19.96 27.80
CA SER A 73 27.10 21.11 28.72
C SER A 73 26.54 22.45 28.19
N ARG A 74 25.34 22.83 28.66
CA ARG A 74 25.09 24.03 29.50
C ARG A 74 23.59 24.28 29.72
N ASN A 75 23.19 24.31 30.98
CA ASN A 75 21.91 24.85 31.50
C ASN A 75 22.14 26.33 31.89
N PRO A 76 21.13 27.20 32.18
CA PRO A 76 19.69 27.22 31.86
C PRO A 76 19.29 28.48 31.06
N ASN A 77 17.99 28.61 30.78
CA ASN A 77 17.27 29.89 30.61
C ASN A 77 17.07 30.41 29.17
N ASN A 78 16.03 29.93 28.49
CA ASN A 78 14.92 30.82 28.14
C ASN A 78 13.71 30.06 27.56
N GLN A 79 12.59 30.34 28.21
CA GLN A 79 11.19 30.13 27.83
C GLN A 79 10.89 30.07 26.32
N HIS A 80 10.36 28.95 25.80
CA HIS A 80 9.09 28.91 25.03
C HIS A 80 8.65 27.47 24.69
N ARG A 81 7.37 27.17 24.88
CA ARG A 81 6.67 25.91 24.55
C ARG A 81 6.33 25.81 23.03
N PRO A 82 5.51 24.82 22.60
CA PRO A 82 5.85 23.52 22.00
C PRO A 82 5.50 23.49 20.48
N ASN A 83 5.63 22.32 19.83
CA ASN A 83 4.94 21.91 18.59
C ASN A 83 5.79 21.83 17.30
N ASP A 84 6.64 20.79 17.23
CA ASP A 84 7.18 20.23 15.99
C ASP A 84 6.07 19.54 15.17
N ARG A 85 5.33 20.31 14.38
CA ARG A 85 4.50 19.78 13.29
C ARG A 85 4.76 20.55 11.99
N PRO A 86 4.88 19.88 10.82
CA PRO A 86 5.07 20.56 9.55
C PRO A 86 3.85 21.46 9.27
N ARG A 87 4.06 22.77 9.20
CA ARG A 87 2.99 23.73 8.88
C ARG A 87 2.59 23.56 7.41
N VAL A 88 1.41 22.98 7.17
CA VAL A 88 0.79 22.96 5.85
C VAL A 88 0.39 24.40 5.50
N TRP A 89 0.94 24.93 4.41
CA TRP A 89 0.70 26.28 3.90
C TRP A 89 -0.41 26.27 2.85
N CYS A 90 -1.25 27.31 2.83
CA CYS A 90 -2.30 27.48 1.84
C CYS A 90 -1.94 28.59 0.86
N ASP A 91 -1.83 28.28 -0.43
CA ASP A 91 -1.50 29.26 -1.44
C ASP A 91 -2.67 30.21 -1.78
N HIS A 92 -3.91 29.80 -1.50
CA HIS A 92 -5.10 30.64 -1.74
C HIS A 92 -5.26 31.73 -0.68
N CYS A 93 -5.03 31.40 0.60
CA CYS A 93 -5.24 32.29 1.73
C CYS A 93 -3.95 32.89 2.31
N ASN A 94 -2.79 32.43 1.82
CA ASN A 94 -1.44 32.78 2.24
C ASN A 94 -1.24 32.75 3.78
N LYS A 95 -1.83 31.74 4.43
CA LYS A 95 -1.77 31.53 5.89
C LYS A 95 -1.50 30.05 6.23
N PRO A 96 -0.70 29.75 7.27
CA PRO A 96 -0.43 28.37 7.69
C PRO A 96 -1.60 27.77 8.48
N CYS A 97 -1.90 26.50 8.25
CA CYS A 97 -2.87 25.65 8.98
C CYS A 97 -4.33 26.15 8.94
N HIS A 98 -5.12 25.63 8.01
CA HIS A 98 -6.59 25.70 8.10
C HIS A 98 -7.15 24.28 7.96
N THR A 99 -7.91 23.85 8.97
CA THR A 99 -8.84 22.72 8.86
C THR A 99 -10.12 23.27 8.28
N HIS A 100 -10.53 22.72 7.14
CA HIS A 100 -11.75 23.10 6.44
C HIS A 100 -13.02 22.75 7.23
#